data_AF-A0A520QJU5-F1
#
_entry.id   AF-A0A520QJU5-F1
#
_cell.length_a   1.000
_cell.length_b   1.000
_cell.length_c   1.000
_cell.angle_alpha   90.00
_cell.angle_beta   90.00
_cell.angle_gamma   90.00
#
_symmetry.space_group_name_H-M   'P 1'
#
loop_
_entity.id
_entity.type
_entity.pdbx_description
1 polymer ?
#
loop_
_entity_poly.entity_id
_entity_poly.type
_entity_poly.pdbx_seq_one_letter_code
_entity_poly.pdbx_strand_id
1 'polypeptide(L)'
;MARFFLPALSLTLLACAQGGGGGDPTDSGVVTPPMDAATARDADAPAPDTGVTPTDDSGVRADGGPEPDAGRDEDSGVTPPDSGVTPPDSGVMTGCRSAAECDDGLYCNGPERCELGRCVAGTPAVCDDSIACTRDRCLEPSSGSTPTCDYTPDDSRCPGTEICGASGCTATCSETPCRLVATQCGCPSGQGCYLNGGTRLCATAGSAGEGASCSGVSSCTPGLICINISSGATAVNQCNRFCDSDADCVGGGSLCTYTLNDGMGGTVPGVRVCSKACDPVARTGCRSGAACHIFRESMGAMRAFLDCAAPVGFGTQGASCTDNGDCASGYACAGTPGTCLRYCDSAGTIGTAGGCRSSEACYGFATPLIVAGTEYGVCDAWP
;
A
#
# COMPACT_ATOMS: atom_id res chain seq x y z
N MET A 1 0.86 -45.59 16.91
CA MET A 1 1.93 -44.66 17.33
C MET A 1 3.13 -44.86 16.43
N ALA A 2 3.28 -44.00 15.42
CA ALA A 2 4.54 -43.73 14.72
C ALA A 2 4.30 -42.43 13.95
N ARG A 3 4.58 -41.29 14.62
CA ARG A 3 4.50 -39.96 14.04
C ARG A 3 5.81 -39.72 13.29
N PHE A 4 5.79 -39.84 11.97
CA PHE A 4 6.83 -39.24 11.13
C PHE A 4 6.32 -37.86 10.70
N PHE A 5 6.70 -36.84 11.48
CA PHE A 5 6.78 -35.48 11.00
C PHE A 5 7.95 -35.43 10.01
N LEU A 6 7.67 -35.27 8.72
CA LEU A 6 8.70 -34.84 7.77
C LEU A 6 8.79 -33.31 7.81
N PRO A 7 9.99 -32.74 7.67
CA PRO A 7 10.22 -31.32 7.84
C PRO A 7 9.66 -30.55 6.66
N ALA A 8 8.84 -29.55 6.96
CA ALA A 8 8.86 -28.22 6.34
C ALA A 8 9.95 -28.06 5.26
N LEU A 9 9.62 -28.37 4.01
CA LEU A 9 10.51 -28.12 2.88
C LEU A 9 10.60 -26.58 2.75
N SER A 10 11.69 -26.01 3.23
CA SER A 10 12.02 -24.61 2.98
C SER A 10 12.26 -24.47 1.47
N LEU A 11 11.31 -23.88 0.74
CA LEU A 11 11.49 -23.56 -0.66
C LEU A 11 12.60 -22.50 -0.70
N THR A 12 13.80 -22.96 -1.07
CA THR A 12 14.95 -22.09 -1.24
C THR A 12 14.82 -21.55 -2.65
N LEU A 13 14.19 -20.39 -2.82
CA LEU A 13 14.11 -19.73 -4.12
C LEU A 13 15.48 -19.20 -4.50
N LEU A 14 16.02 -19.73 -5.60
CA LEU A 14 17.32 -19.36 -6.17
C LEU A 14 17.19 -18.12 -7.06
N ALA A 15 18.16 -17.20 -6.92
CA ALA A 15 18.28 -15.93 -7.64
C ALA A 15 18.18 -16.01 -9.18
N CYS A 16 17.92 -14.83 -9.76
CA CYS A 16 18.16 -14.55 -11.17
C CYS A 16 19.63 -14.84 -11.51
N ALA A 17 19.88 -15.82 -12.38
CA ALA A 17 21.21 -16.04 -12.93
C ALA A 17 21.59 -14.86 -13.85
N GLN A 18 22.37 -13.91 -13.36
CA GLN A 18 23.24 -13.10 -14.21
C GLN A 18 24.31 -14.04 -14.78
N GLY A 19 24.25 -14.33 -16.08
CA GLY A 19 25.34 -15.01 -16.76
C GLY A 19 26.60 -14.14 -16.71
N GLY A 20 27.62 -14.57 -15.96
CA GLY A 20 28.95 -13.96 -15.94
C GLY A 20 29.71 -14.32 -14.67
N GLY A 21 30.83 -15.04 -14.81
CA GLY A 21 31.51 -15.71 -13.70
C GLY A 21 32.10 -14.81 -12.60
N GLY A 22 32.25 -15.43 -11.42
CA GLY A 22 33.19 -15.00 -10.37
C GLY A 22 32.54 -14.34 -9.15
N GLY A 23 32.19 -15.18 -8.16
CA GLY A 23 31.94 -14.89 -6.73
C GLY A 23 31.39 -13.51 -6.32
N ASP A 24 30.12 -13.45 -5.92
CA ASP A 24 29.59 -12.30 -5.15
C ASP A 24 28.32 -12.70 -4.34
N PRO A 25 28.11 -12.17 -3.11
CA PRO A 25 27.06 -12.59 -2.18
C PRO A 25 25.77 -11.75 -2.32
N THR A 26 25.12 -11.83 -3.49
CA THR A 26 23.91 -11.04 -3.79
C THR A 26 22.74 -11.94 -4.18
N ASP A 27 22.01 -12.43 -3.18
CA ASP A 27 20.81 -13.26 -3.37
C ASP A 27 19.63 -12.65 -2.59
N SER A 28 18.48 -12.50 -3.25
CA SER A 28 17.24 -12.02 -2.64
C SER A 28 16.05 -12.79 -3.19
N GLY A 29 16.09 -14.12 -3.04
CA GLY A 29 14.93 -14.99 -3.27
C GLY A 29 13.77 -14.71 -2.31
N VAL A 30 12.62 -15.34 -2.50
CA VAL A 30 11.53 -15.34 -1.50
C VAL A 30 11.78 -16.49 -0.52
N VAL A 31 11.64 -16.26 0.79
CA VAL A 31 11.50 -17.37 1.75
C VAL A 31 10.02 -17.69 1.83
N THR A 32 9.65 -18.85 1.28
CA THR A 32 8.32 -19.39 1.52
C THR A 32 8.23 -19.84 2.98
N PRO A 33 7.16 -19.51 3.72
CA PRO A 33 6.85 -20.29 4.91
C PRO A 33 6.68 -21.76 4.50
N PRO A 34 6.91 -22.75 5.37
CA PRO A 34 6.75 -24.15 4.98
C PRO A 34 5.35 -24.35 4.40
N MET A 35 5.19 -24.88 3.20
CA MET A 35 3.86 -25.00 2.58
C MET A 35 3.46 -26.47 2.60
N ASP A 36 2.34 -26.79 3.26
CA ASP A 36 1.75 -28.11 3.18
C ASP A 36 0.84 -28.17 1.95
N ALA A 37 1.18 -29.03 1.00
CA ALA A 37 0.21 -29.49 0.01
C ALA A 37 -0.92 -30.22 0.77
N ALA A 38 -2.15 -29.73 0.66
CA ALA A 38 -3.31 -30.31 1.35
C ALA A 38 -3.59 -31.73 0.82
N THR A 39 -3.09 -32.74 1.52
CA THR A 39 -2.94 -34.13 1.02
C THR A 39 -3.99 -35.10 1.57
N ALA A 40 -5.19 -34.67 1.97
CA ALA A 40 -6.21 -35.61 2.46
C ALA A 40 -7.63 -35.33 1.94
N ARG A 41 -8.20 -36.37 1.32
CA ARG A 41 -9.65 -36.55 1.07
C ARG A 41 -10.14 -37.60 2.06
N ASP A 42 -11.30 -37.39 2.67
CA ASP A 42 -12.11 -38.49 3.23
C ASP A 42 -13.45 -38.53 2.52
N ALA A 43 -13.85 -39.75 2.18
CA ALA A 43 -15.16 -40.08 1.62
C ALA A 43 -16.17 -40.17 2.76
N ASP A 44 -16.85 -39.07 3.07
CA ASP A 44 -18.22 -39.07 3.63
C ASP A 44 -18.67 -37.63 3.90
N ALA A 45 -19.72 -37.19 3.22
CA ALA A 45 -20.41 -35.96 3.57
C ALA A 45 -21.93 -36.17 3.47
N PRO A 46 -22.68 -35.97 4.57
CA PRO A 46 -24.04 -35.47 4.51
C PRO A 46 -24.10 -33.97 4.82
N ALA A 47 -25.11 -33.32 4.24
CA ALA A 47 -25.33 -31.88 4.08
C ALA A 47 -25.37 -31.01 5.37
N PRO A 48 -25.19 -29.67 5.26
CA PRO A 48 -25.49 -28.75 6.35
C PRO A 48 -26.98 -28.39 6.37
N ASP A 49 -27.60 -28.54 7.55
CA ASP A 49 -28.94 -28.05 7.85
C ASP A 49 -28.92 -26.57 8.25
N THR A 50 -29.90 -25.86 7.72
CA THR A 50 -30.25 -24.46 7.86
C THR A 50 -30.66 -24.06 9.29
N GLY A 51 -30.31 -22.83 9.69
CA GLY A 51 -30.85 -22.23 10.91
C GLY A 51 -30.55 -20.74 11.02
N VAL A 52 -31.43 -19.92 10.44
CA VAL A 52 -31.50 -18.46 10.64
C VAL A 52 -32.49 -18.17 11.77
N THR A 53 -32.16 -17.28 12.72
CA THR A 53 -32.89 -16.01 12.96
C THR A 53 -32.33 -15.24 14.17
N PRO A 54 -32.53 -13.89 14.19
CA PRO A 54 -31.93 -12.95 15.13
C PRO A 54 -32.88 -12.60 16.28
N THR A 55 -32.33 -12.12 17.39
CA THR A 55 -33.08 -11.42 18.43
C THR A 55 -32.44 -10.07 18.74
N ASP A 56 -33.22 -9.03 18.46
CA ASP A 56 -33.12 -7.69 19.02
C ASP A 56 -33.06 -7.74 20.56
N ASP A 57 -32.29 -6.83 21.17
CA ASP A 57 -32.81 -6.12 22.33
C ASP A 57 -32.21 -4.74 22.52
N SER A 58 -33.09 -3.84 22.91
CA SER A 58 -32.96 -2.39 22.92
C SER A 58 -32.25 -1.86 24.17
N GLY A 59 -31.56 -0.73 24.04
CA GLY A 59 -30.91 -0.04 25.16
C GLY A 59 -30.67 1.45 24.90
N VAL A 60 -31.74 2.24 24.96
CA VAL A 60 -31.74 3.72 25.00
C VAL A 60 -31.18 4.19 26.34
N ARG A 61 -30.25 5.17 26.36
CA ARG A 61 -30.32 6.43 27.16
C ARG A 61 -29.39 7.51 26.60
N ALA A 62 -29.99 8.67 26.35
CA ALA A 62 -29.36 9.97 26.14
C ALA A 62 -29.04 10.62 27.49
N ASP A 63 -28.11 11.59 27.50
CA ASP A 63 -28.21 12.82 28.29
C ASP A 63 -27.27 13.88 27.67
N GLY A 64 -27.88 14.84 26.97
CA GLY A 64 -27.25 16.05 26.46
C GLY A 64 -27.24 17.16 27.52
N GLY A 65 -26.16 17.93 27.54
CA GLY A 65 -25.99 19.07 28.45
C GLY A 65 -26.84 20.30 28.07
N PRO A 66 -27.05 21.25 29.00
CA PRO A 66 -27.90 22.41 28.78
C PRO A 66 -27.12 23.70 28.46
N GLU A 67 -27.64 24.50 27.53
CA GLU A 67 -27.55 25.97 27.47
C GLU A 67 -28.80 26.57 28.18
N PRO A 68 -29.03 27.91 28.39
CA PRO A 68 -28.36 29.09 27.81
C PRO A 68 -28.18 30.32 28.73
N ASP A 69 -27.67 31.39 28.11
CA ASP A 69 -27.44 32.77 28.57
C ASP A 69 -28.66 33.54 29.15
N ALA A 70 -28.39 34.39 30.16
CA ALA A 70 -28.99 35.72 30.31
C ALA A 70 -28.30 36.52 31.44
N GLY A 71 -27.84 37.74 31.14
CA GLY A 71 -27.39 38.71 32.14
C GLY A 71 -27.34 40.13 31.58
N ARG A 72 -28.32 40.96 31.97
CA ARG A 72 -28.42 42.41 31.71
C ARG A 72 -27.98 43.21 32.96
N ASP A 73 -27.40 44.38 32.68
CA ASP A 73 -27.49 45.70 33.33
C ASP A 73 -27.39 45.84 34.87
N GLU A 74 -26.41 46.60 35.38
CA GLU A 74 -26.58 48.01 35.84
C GLU A 74 -25.32 48.62 36.50
N ASP A 75 -25.05 49.87 36.11
CA ASP A 75 -24.56 51.04 36.88
C ASP A 75 -23.25 51.02 37.71
N SER A 76 -22.32 51.90 37.33
CA SER A 76 -21.66 52.86 38.25
C SER A 76 -20.85 53.88 37.47
N GLY A 77 -21.32 55.13 37.48
CA GLY A 77 -20.63 56.29 36.91
C GLY A 77 -19.43 56.76 37.73
N VAL A 78 -18.42 57.29 37.04
CA VAL A 78 -17.53 58.36 37.54
C VAL A 78 -17.13 59.23 36.36
N THR A 79 -17.56 60.49 36.36
CA THR A 79 -17.06 61.57 35.52
C THR A 79 -15.70 62.07 36.04
N PRO A 80 -14.71 62.36 35.18
CA PRO A 80 -13.68 63.35 35.47
C PRO A 80 -14.04 64.69 34.80
N PRO A 81 -13.66 65.83 35.41
CA PRO A 81 -14.08 67.14 34.96
C PRO A 81 -13.34 67.58 33.69
N ASP A 82 -14.12 68.28 32.88
CA ASP A 82 -13.70 69.22 31.85
C ASP A 82 -12.55 70.11 32.32
N SER A 83 -11.43 70.02 31.62
CA SER A 83 -10.40 71.06 31.60
C SER A 83 -10.19 71.45 30.15
N GLY A 84 -11.04 72.37 29.70
CA GLY A 84 -10.83 73.13 28.49
C GLY A 84 -9.45 73.77 28.47
N VAL A 85 -8.65 73.36 27.49
CA VAL A 85 -7.65 74.20 26.84
C VAL A 85 -7.79 73.96 25.35
N THR A 86 -8.58 74.80 24.69
CA THR A 86 -8.48 75.00 23.24
C THR A 86 -7.31 75.94 22.95
N PRO A 87 -6.35 75.58 22.11
CA PRO A 87 -5.65 76.53 21.27
C PRO A 87 -6.45 76.76 19.97
N PRO A 88 -6.26 77.92 19.33
CA PRO A 88 -7.23 78.51 18.43
C PRO A 88 -7.18 77.96 17.00
N ASP A 89 -8.37 77.90 16.41
CA ASP A 89 -8.74 78.37 15.08
C ASP A 89 -7.91 77.96 13.83
N SER A 90 -8.63 77.28 12.94
CA SER A 90 -8.53 77.37 11.48
C SER A 90 -7.17 77.14 10.82
N GLY A 91 -6.90 75.86 10.58
CA GLY A 91 -6.34 75.41 9.31
C GLY A 91 -7.26 74.38 8.70
N VAL A 92 -8.13 74.79 7.78
CA VAL A 92 -8.58 73.85 6.74
C VAL A 92 -7.33 73.44 5.98
N MET A 93 -6.81 72.29 6.36
CA MET A 93 -5.95 71.47 5.54
C MET A 93 -6.73 70.21 5.24
N THR A 94 -7.57 70.24 4.20
CA THR A 94 -8.36 69.08 3.76
C THR A 94 -7.49 68.03 3.05
N GLY A 95 -6.26 67.80 3.54
CA GLY A 95 -5.37 66.81 2.98
C GLY A 95 -3.94 66.82 3.50
N CYS A 96 -3.21 65.74 3.26
CA CYS A 96 -1.76 65.67 3.53
C CYS A 96 -0.99 66.68 2.68
N ARG A 97 0.22 67.07 3.12
CA ARG A 97 1.20 67.83 2.30
C ARG A 97 2.46 67.05 1.99
N SER A 98 2.71 65.96 2.70
CA SER A 98 3.92 65.16 2.58
C SER A 98 3.65 63.68 2.86
N ALA A 99 4.53 62.81 2.37
CA ALA A 99 4.48 61.38 2.68
C ALA A 99 4.58 61.09 4.18
N ALA A 100 5.34 61.90 4.93
CA ALA A 100 5.50 61.75 6.38
C ALA A 100 4.20 61.99 7.16
N GLU A 101 3.29 62.83 6.64
CA GLU A 101 1.96 63.03 7.23
C GLU A 101 0.99 61.88 6.95
N CYS A 102 1.36 60.98 6.02
CA CYS A 102 0.57 59.82 5.63
C CYS A 102 1.08 58.51 6.23
N ASP A 103 2.17 58.53 6.99
CA ASP A 103 2.72 57.34 7.62
C ASP A 103 1.72 56.78 8.64
N ASP A 104 1.10 55.66 8.28
CA ASP A 104 0.12 54.93 9.10
C ASP A 104 0.80 53.86 9.97
N GLY A 105 2.13 53.74 9.90
CA GLY A 105 2.91 52.73 10.60
C GLY A 105 2.76 51.32 10.05
N LEU A 106 2.06 51.14 8.91
CA LEU A 106 1.95 49.87 8.21
C LEU A 106 3.07 49.79 7.17
N TYR A 107 3.90 48.76 7.29
CA TYR A 107 4.97 48.48 6.35
C TYR A 107 4.48 47.68 5.14
N CYS A 108 3.52 46.77 5.34
CA CYS A 108 3.18 45.79 4.31
C CYS A 108 2.36 46.37 3.16
N ASN A 109 1.57 47.42 3.38
CA ASN A 109 0.92 48.21 2.32
C ASN A 109 1.89 49.14 1.57
N GLY A 110 3.13 49.26 2.05
CA GLY A 110 4.21 50.00 1.40
C GLY A 110 4.24 51.49 1.76
N PRO A 111 5.26 52.22 1.28
CA PRO A 111 5.47 53.61 1.67
C PRO A 111 4.33 54.51 1.18
N GLU A 112 3.62 55.09 2.13
CA GLU A 112 2.50 55.99 1.90
C GLU A 112 2.95 57.28 1.19
N ARG A 113 2.15 57.73 0.22
CA ARG A 113 2.39 58.97 -0.53
C ARG A 113 1.24 59.92 -0.31
N CYS A 114 1.58 61.21 -0.30
CA CYS A 114 0.56 62.24 -0.37
C CYS A 114 0.29 62.65 -1.81
N GLU A 115 -0.87 62.28 -2.33
CA GLU A 115 -1.32 62.60 -3.68
C GLU A 115 -2.55 63.50 -3.65
N LEU A 116 -2.38 64.75 -4.10
CA LEU A 116 -3.47 65.76 -4.19
C LEU A 116 -4.21 65.98 -2.86
N GLY A 117 -3.47 65.91 -1.73
CA GLY A 117 -4.05 66.01 -0.41
C GLY A 117 -4.61 64.71 0.14
N ARG A 118 -4.47 63.56 -0.54
CA ARG A 118 -4.93 62.27 -0.04
C ARG A 118 -3.77 61.31 0.20
N CYS A 119 -3.79 60.63 1.34
CA CYS A 119 -2.87 59.54 1.60
C CYS A 119 -3.23 58.33 0.74
N VAL A 120 -2.25 57.81 0.03
CA VAL A 120 -2.38 56.63 -0.80
C VAL A 120 -1.22 55.68 -0.55
N ALA A 121 -1.58 54.41 -0.40
CA ALA A 121 -0.61 53.36 -0.15
C ALA A 121 0.43 53.22 -1.26
N GLY A 122 1.60 52.79 -0.82
CA GLY A 122 2.75 52.49 -1.64
C GLY A 122 2.57 51.25 -2.52
N THR A 123 3.68 50.83 -3.12
CA THR A 123 3.78 49.45 -3.60
C THR A 123 3.94 48.54 -2.38
N PRO A 124 3.06 47.55 -2.17
CA PRO A 124 3.17 46.62 -1.06
C PRO A 124 4.52 45.88 -1.04
N ALA A 125 4.97 45.50 0.16
CA ALA A 125 6.15 44.66 0.31
C ALA A 125 5.88 43.27 -0.30
N VAL A 126 6.77 42.80 -1.17
CA VAL A 126 6.68 41.47 -1.77
C VAL A 126 7.46 40.50 -0.88
N CYS A 127 6.74 39.65 -0.16
CA CYS A 127 7.28 38.47 0.49
C CYS A 127 6.90 37.28 -0.39
N ASP A 128 7.81 36.86 -1.27
CA ASP A 128 7.68 35.66 -2.09
C ASP A 128 9.05 34.97 -2.06
N ASP A 129 9.13 33.78 -1.45
CA ASP A 129 10.38 33.02 -1.37
C ASP A 129 10.58 32.08 -2.56
N SER A 130 9.70 32.14 -3.55
CA SER A 130 9.67 31.27 -4.74
C SER A 130 9.41 29.80 -4.43
N ILE A 131 8.90 29.47 -3.24
CA ILE A 131 8.55 28.10 -2.85
C ILE A 131 7.03 27.95 -2.90
N ALA A 132 6.50 27.24 -3.90
CA ALA A 132 5.04 27.19 -4.13
C ALA A 132 4.19 26.62 -2.97
N CYS A 133 4.81 25.92 -2.02
CA CYS A 133 4.13 25.30 -0.88
C CYS A 133 4.18 26.11 0.42
N THR A 134 4.86 27.26 0.46
CA THR A 134 4.89 28.15 1.62
C THR A 134 3.69 29.10 1.62
N ARG A 135 3.26 29.49 2.83
CA ARG A 135 2.39 30.65 3.04
C ARG A 135 3.29 31.84 3.31
N ASP A 136 3.41 32.67 2.29
CA ASP A 136 4.20 33.88 2.41
C ASP A 136 3.32 35.02 2.89
N ARG A 137 3.75 35.66 3.97
CA ARG A 137 3.06 36.83 4.51
C ARG A 137 4.06 37.87 4.96
N CYS A 138 3.70 39.12 4.70
CA CYS A 138 4.36 40.25 5.33
C CYS A 138 3.78 40.45 6.74
N LEU A 139 4.64 40.54 7.75
CA LEU A 139 4.27 40.83 9.13
C LEU A 139 4.55 42.29 9.45
N GLU A 140 3.51 42.98 9.94
CA GLU A 140 3.61 44.35 10.41
C GLU A 140 4.53 44.44 11.65
N PRO A 141 5.24 45.56 11.83
CA PRO A 141 6.06 45.75 13.01
C PRO A 141 5.17 45.90 14.26
N SER A 142 5.19 44.91 15.14
CA SER A 142 4.66 45.09 16.49
C SER A 142 5.63 45.96 17.29
N SER A 143 5.12 46.98 18.01
CA SER A 143 5.83 47.94 18.88
C SER A 143 7.30 47.57 19.22
N GLY A 144 8.23 48.03 18.37
CA GLY A 144 9.68 47.86 18.55
C GLY A 144 10.37 46.79 17.69
N SER A 145 9.63 46.00 16.91
CA SER A 145 10.18 45.00 15.98
C SER A 145 10.36 45.57 14.58
N THR A 146 11.38 45.13 13.85
CA THR A 146 11.51 45.40 12.41
C THR A 146 10.49 44.56 11.63
N PRO A 147 9.88 45.09 10.56
CA PRO A 147 9.01 44.32 9.69
C PRO A 147 9.78 43.12 9.11
N THR A 148 9.11 41.98 8.98
CA THR A 148 9.72 40.74 8.48
C THR A 148 8.76 40.00 7.57
N CYS A 149 9.32 39.25 6.63
CA CYS A 149 8.55 38.22 5.93
C CYS A 149 8.51 36.95 6.79
N ASP A 150 7.35 36.31 6.83
CA ASP A 150 7.13 34.98 7.38
C ASP A 150 6.78 34.04 6.25
N TYR A 151 7.50 32.91 6.19
CA TYR A 151 7.36 31.87 5.18
C TYR A 151 7.00 30.60 5.93
N THR A 152 5.71 30.38 6.18
CA THR A 152 5.26 29.19 6.92
C THR A 152 5.08 28.03 5.94
N PRO A 153 5.79 26.89 6.06
CA PRO A 153 5.52 25.72 5.24
C PRO A 153 4.08 25.24 5.42
N ASP A 154 3.42 24.86 4.33
CA ASP A 154 2.06 24.30 4.34
C ASP A 154 1.95 23.08 3.42
N ASP A 155 1.99 21.90 4.04
CA ASP A 155 1.93 20.60 3.36
C ASP A 155 0.64 20.43 2.53
N SER A 156 -0.46 21.12 2.86
CA SER A 156 -1.71 21.02 2.09
C SER A 156 -1.63 21.65 0.69
N ARG A 157 -0.56 22.42 0.40
CA ARG A 157 -0.26 22.92 -0.94
C ARG A 157 0.53 21.93 -1.79
N CYS A 158 0.97 20.82 -1.21
CA CYS A 158 1.70 19.80 -1.92
C CYS A 158 0.78 18.69 -2.45
N PRO A 159 1.08 18.12 -3.63
CA PRO A 159 0.28 17.04 -4.17
C PRO A 159 0.47 15.75 -3.36
N GLY A 160 -0.63 15.06 -3.06
CA GLY A 160 -0.58 13.74 -2.42
C GLY A 160 -0.12 13.79 -0.96
N THR A 161 0.97 13.07 -0.65
CA THR A 161 1.52 12.90 0.71
C THR A 161 2.88 13.58 0.88
N GLU A 162 3.18 14.55 0.02
CA GLU A 162 4.42 15.34 0.11
C GLU A 162 4.33 16.37 1.25
N ILE A 163 5.48 16.73 1.82
CA ILE A 163 5.58 17.84 2.78
C ILE A 163 6.29 19.04 2.14
N CYS A 164 6.01 20.22 2.66
CA CYS A 164 6.69 21.42 2.21
C CYS A 164 8.07 21.53 2.88
N GLY A 165 9.13 21.39 2.07
CA GLY A 165 10.52 21.54 2.49
C GLY A 165 11.15 22.85 2.01
N ALA A 166 12.44 23.04 2.33
CA ALA A 166 13.20 24.24 1.98
C ALA A 166 13.38 24.50 0.47
N SER A 167 12.98 23.55 -0.39
CA SER A 167 13.09 23.65 -1.85
C SER A 167 11.76 23.41 -2.56
N GLY A 168 10.65 23.37 -1.82
CA GLY A 168 9.33 22.98 -2.34
C GLY A 168 8.80 21.67 -1.79
N CYS A 169 7.78 21.16 -2.44
CA CYS A 169 7.18 19.89 -2.08
C CYS A 169 8.17 18.75 -2.27
N THR A 170 8.42 18.03 -1.18
CA THR A 170 9.32 16.88 -1.15
C THR A 170 8.56 15.72 -0.53
N ALA A 171 8.67 14.56 -1.14
CA ALA A 171 8.08 13.36 -0.58
C ALA A 171 8.82 13.03 0.74
N THR A 172 8.14 13.19 1.88
CA THR A 172 8.62 12.62 3.14
C THR A 172 8.61 11.13 3.02
N CYS A 173 9.78 10.59 2.77
CA CYS A 173 9.99 9.18 2.94
C CYS A 173 10.41 8.95 4.39
N SER A 174 9.50 8.41 5.20
CA SER A 174 9.83 7.87 6.53
C SER A 174 10.88 6.75 6.46
N GLU A 175 11.13 6.26 5.25
CA GLU A 175 11.95 5.13 4.90
C GLU A 175 13.17 5.61 4.09
N THR A 176 14.37 5.41 4.63
CA THR A 176 15.64 5.84 4.00
C THR A 176 16.30 4.69 3.25
N PRO A 177 16.87 4.92 2.05
CA PRO A 177 16.79 6.13 1.23
C PRO A 177 15.43 6.34 0.55
N CYS A 178 14.59 5.31 0.47
CA CYS A 178 13.30 5.36 -0.21
C CYS A 178 12.34 4.27 0.31
N ARG A 179 11.04 4.42 -0.01
CA ARG A 179 9.96 3.47 0.32
C ARG A 179 9.70 2.52 -0.85
N LEU A 180 9.57 1.22 -0.56
CA LEU A 180 9.39 0.16 -1.57
C LEU A 180 7.93 -0.05 -2.00
N VAL A 181 7.00 0.02 -1.06
CA VAL A 181 5.57 -0.19 -1.31
C VAL A 181 4.99 1.04 -2.02
N ALA A 182 4.01 0.84 -2.90
CA ALA A 182 3.34 1.94 -3.61
C ALA A 182 2.44 2.75 -2.65
N THR A 183 2.31 4.07 -2.79
CA THR A 183 3.09 4.99 -3.63
C THR A 183 4.52 5.13 -3.10
N GLN A 184 5.52 4.99 -3.97
CA GLN A 184 6.93 5.11 -3.59
C GLN A 184 7.33 6.57 -3.38
N CYS A 185 8.31 6.81 -2.50
CA CYS A 185 8.91 8.11 -2.24
C CYS A 185 10.42 8.00 -2.06
N GLY A 186 11.12 9.13 -1.93
CA GLY A 186 12.56 9.19 -1.58
C GLY A 186 13.52 9.11 -2.76
N CYS A 187 13.02 8.85 -3.97
CA CYS A 187 13.84 8.85 -5.19
C CYS A 187 13.58 10.07 -6.09
N PRO A 188 14.57 10.54 -6.87
CA PRO A 188 14.39 11.62 -7.83
C PRO A 188 13.33 11.33 -8.90
N SER A 189 12.81 12.37 -9.53
CA SER A 189 11.85 12.23 -10.63
C SER A 189 12.37 11.31 -11.75
N GLY A 190 11.54 10.38 -12.21
CA GLY A 190 11.91 9.38 -13.22
C GLY A 190 12.65 8.14 -12.67
N GLN A 191 12.87 8.06 -11.36
CA GLN A 191 13.42 6.89 -10.69
C GLN A 191 12.38 6.20 -9.80
N GLY A 192 12.62 4.92 -9.53
CA GLY A 192 11.88 4.11 -8.56
C GLY A 192 12.81 3.61 -7.44
N CYS A 193 12.22 3.27 -6.31
CA CYS A 193 12.86 2.58 -5.21
C CYS A 193 12.87 1.07 -5.45
N TYR A 194 14.06 0.47 -5.43
CA TYR A 194 14.29 -0.94 -5.66
C TYR A 194 15.08 -1.55 -4.50
N LEU A 195 15.00 -2.87 -4.36
CA LEU A 195 15.78 -3.62 -3.39
C LEU A 195 16.86 -4.44 -4.11
N ASN A 196 18.11 -4.36 -3.65
CA ASN A 196 19.23 -5.16 -4.12
C ASN A 196 20.03 -5.67 -2.91
N GLY A 197 20.06 -6.99 -2.69
CA GLY A 197 20.78 -7.60 -1.57
C GLY A 197 20.35 -7.03 -0.21
N GLY A 198 19.06 -6.81 0.00
CA GLY A 198 18.51 -6.20 1.22
C GLY A 198 18.70 -4.68 1.35
N THR A 199 19.44 -4.04 0.44
CA THR A 199 19.64 -2.58 0.44
C THR A 199 18.68 -1.91 -0.52
N ARG A 200 18.06 -0.82 -0.07
CA ARG A 200 17.17 -0.01 -0.91
C ARG A 200 17.99 0.99 -1.71
N LEU A 201 17.67 1.15 -2.98
CA LEU A 201 18.36 2.07 -3.89
C LEU A 201 17.40 2.70 -4.87
N CYS A 202 17.73 3.92 -5.30
CA CYS A 202 17.03 4.59 -6.39
C CYS A 202 17.69 4.21 -7.73
N ALA A 203 16.87 3.78 -8.68
CA ALA A 203 17.31 3.50 -10.04
C ALA A 203 16.23 3.94 -11.04
N THR A 204 16.60 4.07 -12.31
CA THR A 204 15.64 4.39 -13.38
C THR A 204 14.46 3.43 -13.36
N ALA A 205 13.25 3.99 -13.42
CA ALA A 205 12.02 3.21 -13.35
C ALA A 205 11.93 2.22 -14.53
N GLY A 206 11.75 0.94 -14.21
CA GLY A 206 11.46 -0.11 -15.16
C GLY A 206 10.06 0.00 -15.75
N SER A 207 9.79 -0.82 -16.78
CA SER A 207 8.52 -0.83 -17.51
C SER A 207 7.76 -2.15 -17.42
N ALA A 208 8.38 -3.21 -16.88
CA ALA A 208 7.73 -4.51 -16.77
C ALA A 208 6.68 -4.49 -15.64
N GLY A 209 5.41 -4.67 -16.00
CA GLY A 209 4.32 -4.74 -15.04
C GLY A 209 4.30 -6.03 -14.22
N GLU A 210 3.42 -6.10 -13.23
CA GLU A 210 3.26 -7.28 -12.37
C GLU A 210 2.92 -8.54 -13.20
N GLY A 211 3.64 -9.64 -12.96
CA GLY A 211 3.52 -10.87 -13.74
C GLY A 211 4.43 -10.96 -14.98
N ALA A 212 5.07 -9.86 -15.40
CA ALA A 212 5.98 -9.86 -16.54
C ALA A 212 7.34 -10.50 -16.19
N SER A 213 8.08 -10.95 -17.21
CA SER A 213 9.47 -11.37 -17.03
C SER A 213 10.37 -10.20 -16.68
N CYS A 214 11.37 -10.50 -15.86
CA CYS A 214 12.40 -9.55 -15.48
C CYS A 214 13.78 -10.23 -15.47
N SER A 215 14.82 -9.43 -15.65
CA SER A 215 16.23 -9.88 -15.65
C SER A 215 17.10 -9.11 -14.65
N GLY A 216 16.49 -8.24 -13.84
CA GLY A 216 17.18 -7.45 -12.84
C GLY A 216 16.20 -6.63 -11.98
N VAL A 217 16.71 -6.12 -10.87
CA VAL A 217 15.93 -5.46 -9.81
C VAL A 217 15.13 -4.24 -10.30
N SER A 218 15.65 -3.49 -11.27
CA SER A 218 14.99 -2.31 -11.85
C SER A 218 14.26 -2.58 -13.18
N SER A 219 14.10 -3.85 -13.58
CA SER A 219 13.32 -4.18 -14.80
C SER A 219 11.83 -3.90 -14.63
N CYS A 220 11.34 -4.07 -13.39
CA CYS A 220 9.94 -3.93 -13.04
C CYS A 220 9.56 -2.48 -12.80
N THR A 221 8.29 -2.13 -13.02
CA THR A 221 7.77 -0.81 -12.65
C THR A 221 7.94 -0.55 -11.16
N PRO A 222 8.05 0.72 -10.73
CA PRO A 222 8.08 1.10 -9.31
C PRO A 222 6.96 0.42 -8.51
N GLY A 223 7.27 -0.06 -7.31
CA GLY A 223 6.39 -0.86 -6.45
C GLY A 223 6.54 -2.37 -6.62
N LEU A 224 7.34 -2.83 -7.58
CA LEU A 224 7.54 -4.24 -7.88
C LEU A 224 9.00 -4.67 -7.70
N ILE A 225 9.18 -5.95 -7.38
CA ILE A 225 10.45 -6.65 -7.27
C ILE A 225 10.51 -7.79 -8.28
N CYS A 226 11.68 -7.98 -8.88
CA CYS A 226 11.96 -9.14 -9.69
C CYS A 226 12.33 -10.33 -8.79
N ILE A 227 11.46 -11.34 -8.74
CA ILE A 227 11.72 -12.56 -7.98
C ILE A 227 11.76 -13.77 -8.91
N ASN A 228 12.53 -14.77 -8.54
CA ASN A 228 12.36 -16.09 -9.11
C ASN A 228 11.08 -16.70 -8.56
N ILE A 229 10.37 -17.53 -9.32
CA ILE A 229 9.20 -18.31 -8.87
C ILE A 229 9.36 -19.81 -9.18
N SER A 230 10.58 -20.21 -9.54
CA SER A 230 10.92 -21.58 -9.91
C SER A 230 11.59 -22.30 -8.75
N SER A 231 11.14 -23.51 -8.44
CA SER A 231 11.87 -24.44 -7.57
C SER A 231 12.87 -25.31 -8.35
N GLY A 232 12.87 -25.22 -9.68
CA GLY A 232 13.71 -26.02 -10.57
C GLY A 232 15.04 -25.33 -10.95
N ALA A 233 15.91 -26.08 -11.62
CA ALA A 233 17.21 -25.57 -12.09
C ALA A 233 17.10 -24.43 -13.12
N THR A 234 15.95 -24.30 -13.80
CA THR A 234 15.70 -23.19 -14.73
C THR A 234 14.95 -22.09 -14.03
N ALA A 235 15.57 -20.92 -13.95
CA ALA A 235 14.98 -19.73 -13.35
C ALA A 235 13.76 -19.25 -14.14
N VAL A 236 12.64 -19.02 -13.44
CA VAL A 236 11.47 -18.33 -13.99
C VAL A 236 11.31 -17.06 -13.18
N ASN A 237 11.77 -15.94 -13.73
CA ASN A 237 11.74 -14.65 -13.03
C ASN A 237 10.48 -13.87 -13.40
N GLN A 238 9.85 -13.28 -12.39
CA GLN A 238 8.60 -12.55 -12.50
C GLN A 238 8.62 -11.29 -11.63
N CYS A 239 7.99 -10.22 -12.11
CA CYS A 239 7.73 -9.04 -11.31
C CYS A 239 6.56 -9.28 -10.34
N ASN A 240 6.84 -9.25 -9.04
CA ASN A 240 5.83 -9.31 -7.97
C ASN A 240 5.86 -8.03 -7.15
N ARG A 241 4.79 -7.75 -6.41
CA ARG A 241 4.59 -6.45 -5.76
C ARG A 241 5.01 -6.44 -4.31
N PHE A 242 5.63 -5.36 -3.87
CA PHE A 242 5.86 -5.10 -2.45
C PHE A 242 4.56 -4.75 -1.73
N CYS A 243 4.43 -5.13 -0.47
CA CYS A 243 3.23 -4.86 0.33
C CYS A 243 3.52 -4.66 1.81
N ASP A 244 2.67 -3.87 2.47
CA ASP A 244 2.61 -3.70 3.92
C ASP A 244 1.39 -4.45 4.53
N SER A 245 0.38 -4.74 3.71
CA SER A 245 -0.81 -5.46 4.10
C SER A 245 -1.45 -6.17 2.92
N ASP A 246 -2.41 -7.05 3.18
CA ASP A 246 -3.16 -7.74 2.11
C ASP A 246 -3.94 -6.76 1.22
N ALA A 247 -4.28 -5.57 1.73
CA ALA A 247 -4.97 -4.54 0.97
C ALA A 247 -4.10 -3.93 -0.13
N ASP A 248 -2.77 -4.06 -0.02
CA ASP A 248 -1.84 -3.62 -1.07
C ASP A 248 -1.77 -4.62 -2.22
N CYS A 249 -2.28 -5.84 -2.05
CA CYS A 249 -2.34 -6.87 -3.08
C CYS A 249 -3.60 -6.72 -3.94
N VAL A 250 -3.55 -7.18 -5.21
CA VAL A 250 -4.56 -6.93 -6.25
C VAL A 250 -4.88 -8.26 -6.91
N GLY A 251 -6.19 -8.44 -7.12
CA GLY A 251 -6.79 -9.67 -7.60
C GLY A 251 -7.32 -10.50 -6.44
N GLY A 252 -8.44 -11.17 -6.65
CA GLY A 252 -9.02 -12.07 -5.65
C GLY A 252 -8.03 -13.16 -5.28
N GLY A 253 -7.72 -13.28 -3.99
CA GLY A 253 -6.88 -14.35 -3.47
C GLY A 253 -5.38 -14.11 -3.41
N SER A 254 -4.90 -12.91 -3.74
CA SER A 254 -3.52 -12.52 -3.44
C SER A 254 -3.38 -12.08 -1.98
N LEU A 255 -2.32 -12.51 -1.30
CA LEU A 255 -2.01 -12.12 0.09
C LEU A 255 -0.59 -11.55 0.23
N CYS A 256 -0.41 -10.68 1.21
CA CYS A 256 0.88 -10.09 1.58
C CYS A 256 1.61 -10.99 2.60
N THR A 257 2.12 -12.13 2.11
CA THR A 257 2.62 -13.20 2.99
C THR A 257 4.11 -13.53 2.78
N TYR A 258 4.67 -13.24 1.61
CA TYR A 258 6.05 -13.63 1.31
C TYR A 258 7.06 -12.70 1.95
N THR A 259 8.13 -13.29 2.49
CA THR A 259 9.34 -12.57 2.94
C THR A 259 10.46 -12.81 1.93
N LEU A 260 11.46 -11.94 1.90
CA LEU A 260 12.62 -12.11 1.01
C LEU A 260 13.79 -12.72 1.80
N ASN A 261 14.53 -13.64 1.20
CA ASN A 261 15.81 -14.14 1.67
C ASN A 261 16.86 -13.03 1.54
N ASP A 262 17.82 -12.97 2.46
CA ASP A 262 18.92 -11.99 2.42
C ASP A 262 20.20 -12.53 1.76
N GLY A 263 20.19 -13.77 1.27
CA GLY A 263 21.34 -14.47 0.70
C GLY A 263 22.34 -14.97 1.75
N MET A 264 22.08 -14.72 3.03
CA MET A 264 22.89 -15.15 4.18
C MET A 264 22.18 -16.21 5.03
N GLY A 265 21.06 -16.76 4.53
CA GLY A 265 20.25 -17.75 5.23
C GLY A 265 19.22 -17.15 6.20
N GLY A 266 19.02 -15.83 6.15
CA GLY A 266 17.99 -15.10 6.87
C GLY A 266 16.92 -14.51 5.94
N THR A 267 16.16 -13.56 6.47
CA THR A 267 15.15 -12.81 5.73
C THR A 267 15.42 -11.32 5.80
N VAL A 268 15.16 -10.58 4.71
CA VAL A 268 15.19 -9.12 4.69
C VAL A 268 14.09 -8.59 5.62
N PRO A 269 14.46 -7.95 6.75
CA PRO A 269 13.48 -7.50 7.73
C PRO A 269 12.57 -6.42 7.18
N GLY A 270 11.28 -6.50 7.50
CA GLY A 270 10.30 -5.45 7.15
C GLY A 270 9.97 -5.36 5.66
N VAL A 271 10.42 -6.31 4.83
CA VAL A 271 10.05 -6.36 3.41
C VAL A 271 9.17 -7.57 3.14
N ARG A 272 7.97 -7.32 2.61
CA ARG A 272 7.04 -8.35 2.19
C ARG A 272 6.61 -8.18 0.75
N VAL A 273 6.18 -9.30 0.16
CA VAL A 273 5.78 -9.39 -1.25
C VAL A 273 4.42 -10.08 -1.36
N CYS A 274 3.57 -9.55 -2.24
CA CYS A 274 2.28 -10.14 -2.57
C CYS A 274 2.47 -11.47 -3.32
N SER A 275 1.62 -12.44 -3.01
CA SER A 275 1.34 -13.52 -3.95
C SER A 275 0.63 -12.99 -5.19
N LYS A 276 0.72 -13.73 -6.30
CA LYS A 276 0.09 -13.34 -7.56
C LYS A 276 -1.29 -13.99 -7.69
N ALA A 277 -2.32 -13.16 -7.72
CA ALA A 277 -3.65 -13.62 -8.09
C ALA A 277 -3.63 -14.25 -9.49
N CYS A 278 -4.16 -15.47 -9.58
CA CYS A 278 -4.25 -16.28 -10.78
C CYS A 278 -5.48 -17.19 -10.67
N ASP A 279 -5.90 -17.83 -11.77
CA ASP A 279 -7.03 -18.75 -11.75
C ASP A 279 -6.54 -20.17 -12.10
N PRO A 280 -6.64 -21.14 -11.17
CA PRO A 280 -6.17 -22.50 -11.40
C PRO A 280 -7.13 -23.32 -12.27
N VAL A 281 -8.42 -22.96 -12.35
CA VAL A 281 -9.42 -23.65 -13.18
C VAL A 281 -9.36 -23.12 -14.61
N ALA A 282 -9.37 -21.79 -14.78
CA ALA A 282 -9.24 -21.15 -16.09
C ALA A 282 -7.81 -21.21 -16.65
N ARG A 283 -6.81 -21.45 -15.78
CA ARG A 283 -5.37 -21.49 -16.11
C ARG A 283 -4.86 -20.14 -16.64
N THR A 284 -5.27 -19.07 -15.96
CA THR A 284 -4.93 -17.69 -16.33
C THR A 284 -4.20 -16.95 -15.21
N GLY A 285 -3.53 -15.85 -15.54
CA GLY A 285 -2.86 -14.97 -14.57
C GLY A 285 -1.39 -15.26 -14.33
N CYS A 286 -0.93 -16.49 -14.60
CA CYS A 286 0.49 -16.83 -14.55
C CYS A 286 1.19 -16.70 -15.90
N ARG A 287 2.48 -16.37 -15.88
CA ARG A 287 3.28 -16.28 -17.10
C ARG A 287 3.61 -17.66 -17.67
N SER A 288 4.06 -17.69 -18.92
CA SER A 288 4.52 -18.91 -19.59
C SER A 288 5.61 -19.63 -18.78
N GLY A 289 5.43 -20.93 -18.55
CA GLY A 289 6.36 -21.75 -17.76
C GLY A 289 6.05 -21.81 -16.26
N ALA A 290 4.97 -21.15 -15.81
CA ALA A 290 4.43 -21.27 -14.47
C ALA A 290 2.95 -21.69 -14.51
N ALA A 291 2.49 -22.34 -13.45
CA ALA A 291 1.10 -22.73 -13.27
C ALA A 291 0.53 -22.08 -12.01
N CYS A 292 -0.77 -21.84 -12.04
CA CYS A 292 -1.49 -21.32 -10.88
C CYS A 292 -1.81 -22.46 -9.93
N HIS A 293 -1.43 -22.29 -8.66
CA HIS A 293 -1.72 -23.24 -7.60
C HIS A 293 -2.34 -22.54 -6.41
N ILE A 294 -3.05 -23.32 -5.60
CA ILE A 294 -3.60 -22.88 -4.34
C ILE A 294 -2.60 -23.26 -3.24
N PHE A 295 -2.14 -22.25 -2.52
CA PHE A 295 -1.24 -22.37 -1.40
C PHE A 295 -1.98 -22.09 -0.11
N ARG A 296 -1.35 -22.46 1.01
CA ARG A 296 -1.88 -22.20 2.34
C ARG A 296 -0.74 -21.81 3.25
N GLU A 297 -0.96 -20.78 4.06
CA GLU A 297 -0.01 -20.41 5.11
C GLU A 297 0.10 -21.58 6.10
N SER A 298 1.31 -22.01 6.44
CA SER A 298 1.52 -23.06 7.47
C SER A 298 1.44 -22.55 8.90
N MET A 299 1.63 -21.25 9.06
CA MET A 299 1.64 -20.58 10.36
C MET A 299 0.70 -19.39 10.34
N GLY A 300 0.27 -18.95 11.51
CA GLY A 300 -0.66 -17.83 11.64
C GLY A 300 -2.10 -18.23 11.30
N ALA A 301 -2.78 -17.40 10.51
CA ALA A 301 -4.20 -17.57 10.18
C ALA A 301 -4.48 -18.75 9.24
N MET A 302 -3.42 -19.36 8.70
CA MET A 302 -3.49 -20.52 7.80
C MET A 302 -4.44 -20.33 6.61
N ARG A 303 -4.38 -19.14 6.01
CA ARG A 303 -5.28 -18.73 4.92
C ARG A 303 -4.86 -19.40 3.63
N ALA A 304 -5.85 -19.73 2.80
CA ALA A 304 -5.62 -20.16 1.43
C ALA A 304 -5.42 -18.93 0.53
N PHE A 305 -4.48 -19.01 -0.39
CA PHE A 305 -4.18 -17.96 -1.36
C PHE A 305 -3.70 -18.55 -2.68
N LEU A 306 -3.70 -17.72 -3.71
CA LEU A 306 -3.31 -18.10 -5.06
C LEU A 306 -1.92 -17.55 -5.37
N ASP A 307 -1.12 -18.36 -6.05
CA ASP A 307 0.15 -17.91 -6.60
C ASP A 307 0.61 -18.73 -7.81
N CYS A 308 1.58 -18.19 -8.53
CA CYS A 308 2.23 -18.83 -9.66
C CYS A 308 3.48 -19.57 -9.22
N ALA A 309 3.61 -20.84 -9.59
CA ALA A 309 4.82 -21.62 -9.35
C ALA A 309 5.34 -22.29 -10.63
N ALA A 310 6.66 -22.44 -10.69
CA ALA A 310 7.37 -23.17 -11.72
C ALA A 310 8.33 -24.19 -11.08
N PRO A 311 8.78 -25.24 -11.79
CA PRO A 311 8.32 -25.63 -13.12
C PRO A 311 6.89 -26.19 -13.11
N VAL A 312 6.27 -26.25 -14.29
CA VAL A 312 4.97 -26.92 -14.46
C VAL A 312 5.21 -28.40 -14.74
N GLY A 313 4.55 -29.25 -13.98
CA GLY A 313 4.59 -30.69 -14.18
C GLY A 313 3.87 -31.15 -15.45
N PHE A 314 3.94 -32.45 -15.72
CA PHE A 314 3.28 -33.06 -16.87
C PHE A 314 2.11 -33.98 -16.46
N GLY A 315 1.93 -34.23 -15.15
CA GLY A 315 0.90 -35.12 -14.63
C GLY A 315 -0.51 -34.61 -14.90
N THR A 316 -1.29 -35.37 -15.67
CA THR A 316 -2.71 -35.11 -15.91
C THR A 316 -3.60 -35.99 -15.01
N GLN A 317 -4.92 -35.95 -15.20
CA GLN A 317 -5.90 -36.71 -14.41
C GLN A 317 -5.45 -38.16 -14.10
N GLY A 318 -5.30 -38.48 -12.81
CA GLY A 318 -4.95 -39.81 -12.32
C GLY A 318 -3.45 -40.16 -12.35
N ALA A 319 -2.58 -39.27 -12.84
CA ALA A 319 -1.14 -39.46 -12.74
C ALA A 319 -0.69 -39.43 -11.27
N SER A 320 0.29 -40.24 -10.88
CA SER A 320 0.88 -40.18 -9.54
C SER A 320 1.64 -38.87 -9.33
N CYS A 321 1.51 -38.30 -8.14
CA CYS A 321 2.24 -37.09 -7.75
C CYS A 321 2.65 -37.15 -6.28
N THR A 322 3.67 -36.38 -5.95
CA THR A 322 4.14 -36.12 -4.60
C THR A 322 3.80 -34.71 -4.13
N ASP A 323 3.83 -33.76 -5.06
CA ASP A 323 3.40 -32.38 -4.84
C ASP A 323 2.73 -31.79 -6.09
N ASN A 324 2.27 -30.54 -5.98
CA ASN A 324 1.58 -29.86 -7.07
C ASN A 324 2.46 -29.59 -8.29
N GLY A 325 3.79 -29.53 -8.13
CA GLY A 325 4.75 -29.31 -9.21
C GLY A 325 4.90 -30.51 -10.14
N ASP A 326 4.49 -31.71 -9.71
CA ASP A 326 4.41 -32.90 -10.57
C ASP A 326 3.24 -32.83 -11.58
N CYS A 327 2.23 -32.01 -11.26
CA CYS A 327 1.00 -31.92 -12.01
C CYS A 327 1.03 -30.81 -13.07
N ALA A 328 0.33 -31.06 -14.18
CA ALA A 328 0.15 -30.07 -15.23
C ALA A 328 -0.72 -28.89 -14.76
N SER A 329 -0.63 -27.76 -15.46
CA SER A 329 -1.48 -26.60 -15.18
C SER A 329 -2.97 -26.96 -15.20
N GLY A 330 -3.68 -26.60 -14.14
CA GLY A 330 -5.08 -26.96 -13.94
C GLY A 330 -5.30 -28.24 -13.12
N TYR A 331 -4.25 -28.83 -12.57
CA TYR A 331 -4.32 -30.03 -11.73
C TYR A 331 -3.66 -29.77 -10.37
N ALA A 332 -4.28 -30.32 -9.32
CA ALA A 332 -3.75 -30.37 -7.97
C ALA A 332 -3.25 -31.78 -7.67
N CYS A 333 -2.20 -31.90 -6.86
CA CYS A 333 -1.85 -33.19 -6.29
C CYS A 333 -2.73 -33.45 -5.06
N ALA A 334 -3.60 -34.45 -5.13
CA ALA A 334 -4.58 -34.74 -4.08
C ALA A 334 -4.84 -36.25 -3.91
N GLY A 335 -5.25 -36.63 -2.70
CA GLY A 335 -5.53 -38.02 -2.32
C GLY A 335 -4.34 -38.76 -1.70
N THR A 336 -4.60 -39.98 -1.23
CA THR A 336 -3.62 -40.88 -0.62
C THR A 336 -3.76 -42.29 -1.21
N PRO A 337 -2.86 -42.72 -2.12
CA PRO A 337 -1.67 -42.02 -2.62
C PRO A 337 -2.02 -40.76 -3.46
N GLY A 338 -1.06 -39.84 -3.57
CA GLY A 338 -1.23 -38.59 -4.31
C GLY A 338 -1.46 -38.82 -5.80
N THR A 339 -2.52 -38.20 -6.32
CA THR A 339 -2.86 -38.23 -7.74
C THR A 339 -3.18 -36.84 -8.26
N CYS A 340 -2.77 -36.53 -9.50
CA CYS A 340 -3.11 -35.29 -10.15
C CYS A 340 -4.59 -35.29 -10.52
N LEU A 341 -5.37 -34.42 -9.90
CA LEU A 341 -6.81 -34.26 -10.13
C LEU A 341 -7.10 -32.84 -10.59
N ARG A 342 -7.99 -32.68 -11.58
CA ARG A 342 -8.28 -31.37 -12.17
C ARG A 342 -8.94 -30.45 -11.14
N TYR A 343 -8.52 -29.18 -11.07
CA TYR A 343 -9.18 -28.20 -10.19
C TYR A 343 -10.64 -27.95 -10.58
N CYS A 344 -11.43 -27.57 -9.58
CA CYS A 344 -12.76 -27.00 -9.73
C CYS A 344 -12.99 -25.89 -8.70
N ASP A 345 -13.95 -25.01 -8.95
CA ASP A 345 -14.22 -23.77 -8.20
C ASP A 345 -15.56 -23.79 -7.44
N SER A 346 -16.26 -24.92 -7.47
CA SER A 346 -17.60 -25.07 -6.88
C SER A 346 -17.68 -26.39 -6.10
N ALA A 347 -16.93 -26.49 -5.01
CA ALA A 347 -16.90 -27.67 -4.15
C ALA A 347 -18.32 -28.12 -3.73
N GLY A 348 -18.57 -29.44 -3.79
CA GLY A 348 -19.86 -30.04 -3.44
C GLY A 348 -20.87 -30.15 -4.59
N THR A 349 -20.50 -29.74 -5.80
CA THR A 349 -21.36 -29.84 -6.99
C THR A 349 -21.01 -31.04 -7.88
N ILE A 350 -21.95 -31.44 -8.75
CA ILE A 350 -21.81 -32.59 -9.65
C ILE A 350 -21.74 -32.12 -11.10
N GLY A 351 -20.90 -32.79 -11.89
CA GLY A 351 -20.86 -32.59 -13.32
C GLY A 351 -20.31 -31.24 -13.72
N THR A 352 -20.83 -30.72 -14.83
CA THR A 352 -20.41 -29.45 -15.41
C THR A 352 -20.77 -28.24 -14.56
N ALA A 353 -21.74 -28.38 -13.64
CA ALA A 353 -22.07 -27.33 -12.68
C ALA A 353 -20.89 -27.01 -11.75
N GLY A 354 -19.95 -27.96 -11.59
CA GLY A 354 -18.75 -27.79 -10.80
C GLY A 354 -17.47 -27.60 -11.57
N GLY A 355 -17.52 -27.26 -12.87
CA GLY A 355 -16.32 -27.26 -13.72
C GLY A 355 -15.74 -28.67 -13.98
N CYS A 356 -16.45 -29.72 -13.57
CA CYS A 356 -16.05 -31.12 -13.76
C CYS A 356 -16.72 -31.76 -14.99
N ARG A 357 -16.25 -32.95 -15.39
CA ARG A 357 -16.92 -33.72 -16.46
C ARG A 357 -18.26 -34.23 -15.92
N SER A 358 -19.19 -34.55 -16.82
CA SER A 358 -20.52 -35.04 -16.45
C SER A 358 -20.53 -36.29 -15.57
N SER A 359 -19.45 -37.08 -15.56
CA SER A 359 -19.26 -38.27 -14.73
C SER A 359 -18.44 -38.02 -13.45
N GLU A 360 -18.18 -36.76 -13.09
CA GLU A 360 -17.29 -36.37 -11.99
C GLU A 360 -18.01 -35.46 -10.98
N ALA A 361 -17.52 -35.41 -9.74
CA ALA A 361 -17.85 -34.40 -8.74
C ALA A 361 -16.74 -33.37 -8.62
N CYS A 362 -17.10 -32.18 -8.19
CA CYS A 362 -16.13 -31.30 -7.54
C CYS A 362 -16.05 -31.62 -6.04
N TYR A 363 -15.01 -32.35 -5.64
CA TYR A 363 -14.77 -32.68 -4.23
C TYR A 363 -13.96 -31.59 -3.54
N GLY A 364 -14.49 -31.04 -2.45
CA GLY A 364 -13.73 -30.16 -1.56
C GLY A 364 -12.61 -30.90 -0.83
N PHE A 365 -11.72 -30.14 -0.21
CA PHE A 365 -10.63 -30.67 0.61
C PHE A 365 -11.07 -30.79 2.08
N ALA A 366 -10.44 -31.68 2.83
CA ALA A 366 -10.76 -31.87 4.26
C ALA A 366 -10.61 -30.57 5.08
N THR A 367 -9.62 -29.75 4.72
CA THR A 367 -9.58 -28.35 5.12
C THR A 367 -10.05 -27.51 3.94
N PRO A 368 -11.21 -26.84 4.04
CA PRO A 368 -11.73 -26.04 2.94
C PRO A 368 -10.70 -25.03 2.43
N LEU A 369 -10.44 -25.05 1.12
CA LEU A 369 -9.58 -24.09 0.45
C LEU A 369 -10.44 -22.97 -0.12
N ILE A 370 -10.75 -22.00 0.72
CA ILE A 370 -11.59 -20.85 0.38
C ILE A 370 -10.69 -19.66 0.06
N VAL A 371 -10.77 -19.16 -1.17
CA VAL A 371 -10.00 -18.01 -1.63
C VAL A 371 -10.95 -16.97 -2.23
N ALA A 372 -10.96 -15.76 -1.67
CA ALA A 372 -11.85 -14.67 -2.09
C ALA A 372 -13.35 -15.05 -2.16
N GLY A 373 -13.80 -15.96 -1.28
CA GLY A 373 -15.18 -16.45 -1.23
C GLY A 373 -15.49 -17.65 -2.12
N THR A 374 -14.53 -18.09 -2.95
CA THR A 374 -14.65 -19.30 -3.77
C THR A 374 -14.04 -20.48 -3.05
N GLU A 375 -14.82 -21.56 -2.86
CA GLU A 375 -14.32 -22.82 -2.33
C GLU A 375 -13.87 -23.75 -3.46
N TYR A 376 -12.56 -23.98 -3.52
CA TYR A 376 -11.96 -24.83 -4.54
C TYR A 376 -11.96 -26.30 -4.13
N GLY A 377 -11.99 -27.16 -5.15
CA GLY A 377 -11.92 -28.60 -5.01
C GLY A 377 -11.14 -29.26 -6.15
N VAL A 378 -11.31 -30.57 -6.26
CA VAL A 378 -10.77 -31.39 -7.34
C VAL A 378 -11.85 -32.28 -7.97
N CYS A 379 -11.78 -32.42 -9.29
CA CYS A 379 -12.64 -33.29 -10.07
C CYS A 379 -12.22 -34.74 -9.95
N ASP A 380 -13.13 -35.60 -9.50
CA ASP A 380 -12.94 -37.04 -9.49
C ASP A 380 -14.25 -37.78 -9.79
N ALA A 381 -14.16 -39.03 -10.22
CA ALA A 381 -15.33 -39.85 -10.50
C ALA A 381 -16.16 -40.08 -9.23
N TRP A 382 -17.50 -40.02 -9.36
CA TRP A 382 -18.37 -40.53 -8.30
C TRP A 382 -18.35 -42.07 -8.30
N PRO A 383 -18.42 -42.71 -7.12
CA PRO A 383 -18.51 -44.17 -7.02
C PRO A 383 -19.77 -44.78 -7.66
#